data_AF-A0A1D6GA42-F1
#
_entry.id   AF-A0A1D6GA42-F1
#
_cell.length_a   1.000
_cell.length_b   1.000
_cell.length_c   1.000
_cell.angle_alpha   90.00
_cell.angle_beta   90.00
_cell.angle_gamma   90.00
#
_symmetry.space_group_name_H-M   'P 1'
#
loop_
_entity.id
_entity.type
_entity.pdbx_description
1 polymer ?
#
loop_
_entity_poly.entity_id
_entity_poly.type
_entity_poly.pdbx_seq_one_letter_code
_entity_poly.pdbx_strand_id
1 'polypeptide(L)'
;MVSLEMLLDLIKIFGPVIHSALSANLGVGVDIQAEQRLQRCSRCFNHLQKIQQSLNPLILRGGQTAQLAQELSLSLQDLVVI
;
A
#
# COMPACT_ATOMS: atom_id res chain seq x y z
N MET A 1 -17.78 -2.82 -5.04
CA MET A 1 -16.68 -3.63 -5.59
C MET A 1 -15.64 -2.77 -6.29
N VAL A 2 -16.07 -1.84 -7.16
CA VAL A 2 -15.17 -0.89 -7.85
C VAL A 2 -14.11 -0.27 -6.94
N SER A 3 -14.44 0.09 -5.69
CA SER A 3 -13.45 0.64 -4.75
C SER A 3 -12.35 -0.34 -4.33
N LEU A 4 -12.65 -1.63 -4.16
CA LEU A 4 -11.61 -2.66 -3.84
C LEU A 4 -10.73 -2.93 -5.06
N GLU A 5 -11.34 -2.97 -6.26
CA GLU A 5 -10.61 -3.13 -7.53
C GLU A 5 -9.69 -1.92 -7.78
N MET A 6 -10.19 -0.70 -7.58
CA MET A 6 -9.35 0.51 -7.67
C MET A 6 -8.19 0.48 -6.67
N LEU A 7 -8.41 -0.01 -5.44
CA LEU A 7 -7.34 -0.13 -4.45
C LEU A 7 -6.29 -1.17 -4.88
N LEU A 8 -6.72 -2.29 -5.45
CA LEU A 8 -5.83 -3.29 -6.04
C LEU A 8 -5.00 -2.69 -7.17
N ASP A 9 -5.62 -1.98 -8.11
CA ASP A 9 -4.92 -1.34 -9.23
C ASP A 9 -3.92 -0.28 -8.72
N LEU A 10 -4.31 0.51 -7.73
CA LEU A 10 -3.43 1.50 -7.10
C LEU A 10 -2.20 0.83 -6.50
N ILE A 11 -2.37 -0.28 -5.78
CA ILE A 11 -1.25 -1.01 -5.17
C ILE A 11 -0.38 -1.67 -6.22
N LYS A 12 -0.98 -2.24 -7.27
CA LYS A 12 -0.22 -2.85 -8.39
C LYS A 12 0.67 -1.81 -9.09
N ILE A 13 0.17 -0.59 -9.30
CA ILE A 13 0.90 0.48 -9.99
C ILE A 13 1.90 1.17 -9.06
N PHE A 14 1.47 1.57 -7.87
CA PHE A 14 2.25 2.44 -6.98
C PHE A 14 2.94 1.71 -5.83
N GLY A 15 2.60 0.45 -5.56
CA GLY A 15 3.24 -0.36 -4.53
C GLY A 15 4.77 -0.42 -4.68
N PRO A 16 5.32 -0.74 -5.87
CA PRO A 16 6.75 -0.73 -6.11
C PRO A 16 7.40 0.65 -5.88
N VAL A 17 6.70 1.74 -6.22
CA VAL A 17 7.18 3.12 -6.02
C VAL A 17 7.23 3.47 -4.53
N ILE A 18 6.19 3.10 -3.78
CA ILE A 18 6.11 3.30 -2.33
C ILE A 18 7.23 2.52 -1.64
N HIS A 19 7.35 1.21 -1.95
CA HIS A 19 8.40 0.36 -1.41
C HIS A 19 9.80 0.91 -1.72
N SER A 20 10.08 1.24 -2.99
CA SER A 20 11.39 1.80 -3.38
C SER A 20 11.71 3.11 -2.67
N ALA A 21 10.73 3.98 -2.45
CA ALA A 21 10.95 5.23 -1.74
C ALA A 21 11.22 5.02 -0.24
N LEU A 22 10.52 4.09 0.41
CA LEU A 22 10.67 3.81 1.84
C LEU A 22 11.94 3.03 2.18
N SER A 23 12.36 2.13 1.28
CA SER A 23 13.57 1.31 1.47
C SER A 23 14.84 1.99 0.97
N ALA A 24 14.74 3.20 0.42
CA ALA A 24 15.91 3.97 -0.01
C ALA A 24 16.72 4.45 1.19
N ASN A 25 18.04 4.26 1.14
CA ASN A 25 18.94 4.85 2.14
C ASN A 25 18.84 6.37 2.13
N LEU A 26 18.90 6.98 3.31
CA LEU A 26 18.99 8.43 3.46
C LEU A 26 20.27 8.90 2.75
N GLY A 27 20.10 9.63 1.65
CA GLY A 27 21.20 10.13 0.84
C GLY A 27 22.07 11.11 1.63
N VAL A 28 23.37 11.11 1.35
CA VAL A 28 24.29 12.14 1.84
C VAL A 28 24.11 13.39 0.96
N GLY A 29 23.57 14.48 1.52
CA GLY A 29 23.33 15.74 0.80
C GLY A 29 21.87 16.21 0.90
N VAL A 30 21.56 17.34 0.24
CA VAL A 30 20.22 17.94 0.24
C VAL A 30 19.51 17.62 -1.09
N ASP A 31 18.86 16.46 -1.16
CA ASP A 31 17.93 16.15 -2.25
C ASP A 31 16.48 16.38 -1.78
N ILE A 32 16.00 17.61 -2.01
CA ILE A 32 14.65 18.03 -1.62
C ILE A 32 13.58 17.22 -2.36
N GLN A 33 13.83 16.79 -3.60
CA GLN A 33 12.87 16.02 -4.36
C GLN A 33 12.72 14.60 -3.81
N ALA A 34 13.83 13.96 -3.46
CA ALA A 34 13.83 12.66 -2.80
C ALA A 34 13.11 12.71 -1.44
N GLU A 35 13.39 13.75 -0.62
CA GLU A 35 12.74 13.94 0.67
C GLU A 35 11.21 14.13 0.52
N GLN A 36 10.78 14.98 -0.43
CA GLN A 36 9.35 15.14 -0.69
C GLN A 36 8.68 13.86 -1.18
N ARG A 37 9.38 13.05 -1.99
CA ARG A 37 8.87 11.74 -2.44
C ARG A 37 8.72 10.79 -1.26
N LEU A 38 9.72 10.71 -0.39
CA LEU A 38 9.66 9.92 0.84
C LEU A 38 8.45 10.32 1.69
N GLN A 39 8.26 11.61 1.96
CA GLN A 39 7.12 12.11 2.74
C GLN A 39 5.76 11.78 2.13
N ARG A 40 5.63 11.84 0.80
CA ARG A 40 4.39 11.42 0.11
C ARG A 40 4.17 9.92 0.24
N CYS A 41 5.20 9.11 -0.05
CA CYS A 41 5.13 7.65 0.03
C CYS A 41 4.85 7.15 1.46
N SER A 42 5.47 7.74 2.49
CA SER A 42 5.17 7.41 3.90
C SER A 42 3.71 7.72 4.25
N ARG A 43 3.17 8.86 3.80
CA ARG A 43 1.74 9.15 3.99
C ARG A 43 0.85 8.13 3.28
N CYS A 44 1.15 7.76 2.04
CA CYS A 44 0.40 6.73 1.33
C CYS A 44 0.45 5.39 2.08
N PHE A 45 1.64 4.95 2.49
CA PHE A 45 1.82 3.70 3.24
C PHE A 45 1.02 3.68 4.54
N ASN A 46 1.03 4.77 5.31
CA ASN A 46 0.23 4.87 6.53
C ASN A 46 -1.29 4.72 6.27
N HIS A 47 -1.79 5.22 5.14
CA HIS A 47 -3.19 4.99 4.75
C HIS A 47 -3.44 3.53 4.33
N LEU A 48 -2.50 2.93 3.59
CA LEU A 48 -2.57 1.52 3.17
C LEU A 48 -2.60 0.57 4.37
N GLN A 49 -1.81 0.84 5.43
CA GLN A 49 -1.85 0.06 6.68
C GLN A 49 -3.21 0.13 7.38
N LYS A 50 -3.84 1.32 7.41
CA LYS A 50 -5.20 1.47 7.97
C LYS A 50 -6.25 0.73 7.16
N ILE A 51 -6.09 0.71 5.83
CA ILE A 51 -6.94 -0.09 4.94
C ILE A 51 -6.79 -1.57 5.29
N GLN A 52 -5.56 -2.07 5.41
CA GLN A 52 -5.28 -3.47 5.76
C GLN A 52 -6.01 -3.91 7.04
N GLN A 53 -5.94 -3.09 8.09
CA GLN A 53 -6.62 -3.34 9.37
C GLN A 53 -8.15 -3.43 9.23
N SER A 54 -8.71 -2.80 8.19
CA SER A 54 -10.15 -2.73 7.93
C SER A 54 -10.67 -3.90 7.06
N LEU A 55 -9.80 -4.77 6.53
CA LEU A 55 -10.19 -5.82 5.57
C LEU A 55 -10.79 -7.07 6.22
N ASN A 56 -10.42 -7.39 7.47
CA ASN A 56 -10.84 -8.63 8.13
C ASN A 56 -12.37 -8.86 8.12
N PRO A 57 -13.22 -7.86 8.45
CA PRO A 57 -14.66 -8.05 8.38
C PRO A 57 -15.19 -8.34 6.97
N LEU A 58 -14.51 -7.86 5.92
CA LEU A 58 -14.89 -8.11 4.52
C LEU A 58 -14.50 -9.51 4.07
N ILE A 59 -13.33 -9.99 4.50
CA ILE A 59 -12.84 -11.35 4.21
C ILE A 59 -13.77 -12.40 4.82
N LEU A 60 -14.27 -12.17 6.04
CA LEU A 60 -15.15 -13.12 6.73
C LEU A 60 -16.56 -13.23 6.11
N ARG A 61 -16.98 -12.30 5.25
CA ARG A 61 -18.33 -12.28 4.65
C ARG A 61 -18.52 -13.23 3.46
N GLY A 62 -17.44 -13.85 2.96
CA GLY A 62 -17.49 -14.76 1.81
C GLY A 62 -17.86 -14.09 0.48
N GLY A 63 -17.97 -14.90 -0.57
CA GLY A 63 -18.28 -14.44 -1.92
C GLY A 63 -17.18 -13.61 -2.57
N GLN A 64 -17.54 -12.89 -3.64
CA GLN A 64 -16.58 -12.15 -4.47
C GLN A 64 -15.90 -10.97 -3.74
N THR A 65 -16.64 -10.31 -2.84
CA THR A 65 -16.08 -9.23 -2.01
C THR A 65 -14.98 -9.75 -1.09
N ALA A 66 -15.15 -10.93 -0.50
CA ALA A 66 -14.13 -11.55 0.35
C ALA A 66 -12.89 -11.94 -0.45
N GLN A 67 -13.05 -12.45 -1.68
CA GLN A 67 -11.93 -12.77 -2.57
C GLN A 67 -11.09 -11.53 -2.89
N LEU A 68 -11.73 -10.42 -3.31
CA LEU A 68 -11.03 -9.16 -3.58
C LEU A 68 -10.37 -8.58 -2.33
N ALA A 69 -11.05 -8.64 -1.18
CA ALA A 69 -10.46 -8.17 0.09
C ALA A 69 -9.26 -9.03 0.51
N GLN A 70 -9.27 -10.34 0.22
CA GLN A 70 -8.15 -11.23 0.50
C GLN A 70 -6.97 -10.97 -0.45
N GLU A 71 -7.22 -10.81 -1.76
CA GLU A 71 -6.18 -10.40 -2.72
C GLU A 71 -5.54 -9.07 -2.31
N LEU A 72 -6.37 -8.11 -1.90
CA LEU A 72 -5.92 -6.80 -1.42
C LEU A 72 -5.07 -6.94 -0.16
N SER A 73 -5.49 -7.77 0.80
CA SER A 73 -4.76 -8.01 2.05
C SER A 73 -3.38 -8.63 1.79
N LEU A 74 -3.29 -9.58 0.86
CA LEU A 74 -2.02 -10.21 0.48
C LEU A 74 -1.08 -9.20 -0.20
N SER A 75 -1.61 -8.44 -1.17
CA SER A 75 -0.85 -7.40 -1.88
C SER A 75 -0.30 -6.33 -0.92
N LEU A 76 -1.07 -5.99 0.12
CA LEU A 76 -0.65 -5.06 1.17
C LEU A 76 0.40 -5.66 2.11
N GLN A 77 0.34 -6.97 2.37
CA GLN A 77 1.31 -7.64 3.24
C GLN A 77 2.72 -7.65 2.62
N ASP A 78 2.83 -7.85 1.31
CA ASP A 78 4.09 -7.79 0.57
C ASP A 78 4.76 -6.41 0.65
N LEU A 79 3.97 -5.35 0.83
CA LEU A 79 4.44 -3.98 1.02
C LEU A 79 4.96 -3.70 2.44
N VAL A 80 4.52 -4.47 3.44
CA VAL A 80 4.83 -4.23 4.86
C VAL A 80 6.08 -4.97 5.33
N VAL A 81 6.56 -5.96 4.57
CA VAL A 81 7.84 -6.63 4.85
C VAL A 81 8.99 -5.71 4.39
N ILE A 82 9.27 -4.68 5.20
CA ILE A 82 10.41 -3.76 5.08
C ILE A 82 11.18 -3.78 6.40
#